data_AF-A0A507QVX7-F1
#
_entry.id   AF-A0A507QVX7-F1
#
_cell.length_a   1.000
_cell.length_b   1.000
_cell.length_c   1.000
_cell.angle_alpha   90.00
_cell.angle_beta   90.00
_cell.angle_gamma   90.00
#
_symmetry.space_group_name_H-M   'P 1'
#
loop_
_entity.id
_entity.type
_entity.pdbx_description
1 polymer ?
#
loop_
_entity_poly.entity_id
_entity_poly.type
_entity_poly.pdbx_seq_one_letter_code
_entity_poly.pdbx_strand_id
1 'polypeptide(L)'
;MATSVEPLCAHLLKLNGDPLPSLTFKPFDLASSNQRVLGVPHPTDTVTPLALRPSIAGRDDNTDGVDLGTAVEAVKYLQAQEGGVLTKLLARHGTLLFRGLPIHNAEDFSELATHLGINLTRSSELSLTGNRLLPIESPQVPHAPEYIFFYGHRVPVKGGETPISSSLELFYRAQRLNAPSGVWKEIQDGDDEPTRRRKIEAQISRYGRHTYTTWEWTDDGKTLVLTHRLPAIHTQPNTNLHTLFTRLAGYFKYSQGGRKNVTQQLYGDGTPIPEIFLERLAKITDEIRIPHKWRRGDVLVYDNIIAQHGRQPWEAEQADRVVPGKPF
;
A
#
# COMPACT_ATOMS: atom_id res chain seq x y z
N MET A 1 22.33 -9.88 -17.00
CA MET A 1 23.24 -10.24 -15.88
C MET A 1 22.54 -11.30 -15.04
N ALA A 2 23.27 -12.23 -14.42
CA ALA A 2 22.67 -13.30 -13.63
C ALA A 2 22.51 -12.85 -12.17
N THR A 3 21.27 -12.61 -11.74
CA THR A 3 20.97 -12.27 -10.34
C THR A 3 20.86 -13.55 -9.53
N SER A 4 21.83 -13.81 -8.65
CA SER A 4 21.68 -14.83 -7.62
C SER A 4 20.63 -14.37 -6.62
N VAL A 5 19.57 -15.16 -6.44
CA VAL A 5 18.57 -14.95 -5.38
C VAL A 5 18.79 -16.06 -4.36
N GLU A 6 19.50 -15.73 -3.28
CA GLU A 6 19.67 -16.69 -2.18
C GLU A 6 18.31 -16.99 -1.52
N PRO A 7 17.97 -18.27 -1.30
CA PRO A 7 16.73 -18.63 -0.62
C PRO A 7 16.84 -18.26 0.87
N LEU A 8 16.23 -17.14 1.25
CA LEU A 8 16.16 -16.68 2.63
C LEU A 8 15.24 -17.62 3.45
N CYS A 9 15.76 -18.80 3.82
CA CYS A 9 15.09 -19.76 4.67
C CYS A 9 14.91 -19.18 6.08
N ALA A 10 13.70 -19.30 6.65
CA ALA A 10 13.38 -18.82 7.99
C ALA A 10 13.94 -19.70 9.13
N HIS A 11 15.15 -20.25 8.94
CA HIS A 11 15.90 -20.95 9.97
C HIS A 11 16.81 -19.97 10.70
N LEU A 12 16.44 -19.62 11.95
CA LEU A 12 17.30 -19.05 13.00
C LEU A 12 18.46 -18.16 12.48
N LEU A 13 18.13 -16.92 12.10
CA LEU A 13 19.12 -15.89 11.75
C LEU A 13 20.10 -15.69 12.92
N LYS A 14 21.35 -16.11 12.71
CA LYS A 14 22.42 -16.06 13.71
C LYS A 14 23.64 -15.36 13.13
N LEU A 15 23.64 -14.03 13.19
CA LEU A 15 24.79 -13.19 12.88
C LEU A 15 24.98 -12.14 13.99
N ASN A 16 26.25 -11.89 14.32
CA ASN A 16 26.72 -11.02 15.39
C ASN A 16 26.32 -11.43 16.83
N GLY A 17 27.12 -10.99 17.79
CA GLY A 17 27.14 -11.49 19.17
C GLY A 17 26.17 -10.80 20.13
N ASP A 18 25.19 -10.05 19.61
CA ASP A 18 24.18 -9.39 20.44
C ASP A 18 23.24 -10.42 21.09
N PRO A 19 22.76 -10.17 22.32
CA PRO A 19 21.77 -11.04 22.94
C PRO A 19 20.50 -11.05 22.09
N LEU A 20 20.07 -12.24 21.65
CA LEU A 20 18.80 -12.41 20.94
C LEU A 20 17.65 -11.84 21.78
N PRO A 21 16.69 -11.11 21.17
CA PRO A 21 15.51 -10.66 21.88
C PRO A 21 14.74 -11.87 22.43
N SER A 22 14.16 -11.71 23.63
CA SER A 22 13.32 -12.73 24.29
C SER A 22 12.13 -13.15 23.43
N LEU A 23 11.73 -12.29 22.49
CA LEU A 23 10.66 -12.47 21.53
C LEU A 23 11.20 -12.46 20.10
N THR A 24 10.72 -13.42 19.31
CA THR A 24 10.97 -13.50 17.86
C THR A 24 9.64 -13.45 17.10
N PHE A 25 9.69 -13.26 15.78
CA PHE A 25 8.52 -13.41 14.91
C PHE A 25 8.67 -14.66 14.05
N LYS A 26 7.67 -15.54 14.08
CA LYS A 26 7.60 -16.72 13.22
C LYS A 26 6.56 -16.51 12.11
N PRO A 27 6.86 -16.93 10.86
CA PRO A 27 5.84 -16.98 9.82
C PRO A 27 4.78 -18.03 10.15
N PHE A 28 3.55 -17.83 9.66
CA PHE A 28 2.49 -18.82 9.69
C PHE A 28 1.53 -18.64 8.51
N ASP A 29 0.84 -19.71 8.13
CA ASP A 29 -0.10 -19.68 7.02
C ASP A 29 -1.47 -19.15 7.46
N LEU A 30 -2.12 -18.43 6.56
CA LEU A 30 -3.54 -18.09 6.67
C LEU A 30 -4.36 -19.02 5.78
N ALA A 31 -5.66 -19.09 6.02
CA ALA A 31 -6.57 -19.71 5.06
C ALA A 31 -6.43 -19.04 3.68
N SER A 32 -6.49 -19.82 2.59
CA SER A 32 -6.33 -19.37 1.20
C SER A 32 -7.34 -18.29 0.73
N SER A 33 -8.36 -17.99 1.54
CA SER A 33 -9.27 -16.84 1.33
C SER A 33 -8.81 -15.54 2.03
N ASN A 34 -7.58 -15.51 2.54
CA ASN A 34 -6.92 -14.39 3.25
C ASN A 34 -5.40 -14.29 2.94
N GLN A 35 -4.85 -15.20 2.13
CA GLN A 35 -3.45 -15.22 1.69
C GLN A 35 -3.32 -15.88 0.31
N ARG A 36 -2.40 -15.38 -0.51
CA ARG A 36 -2.15 -15.80 -1.90
C ARG A 36 -0.65 -16.04 -2.10
N VAL A 37 -0.27 -17.07 -2.86
CA VAL A 37 1.08 -17.17 -3.46
C VAL A 37 1.16 -16.22 -4.66
N LEU A 38 2.14 -15.32 -4.66
CA LEU A 38 2.35 -14.32 -5.70
C LEU A 38 2.94 -14.94 -6.97
N GLY A 39 2.56 -14.41 -8.12
CA GLY A 39 3.13 -14.76 -9.41
C GLY A 39 4.47 -14.05 -9.70
N VAL A 40 5.01 -14.29 -10.90
CA VAL A 40 6.17 -13.56 -11.42
C VAL A 40 5.95 -12.04 -11.35
N PRO A 41 6.96 -11.25 -10.92
CA PRO A 41 8.38 -11.58 -10.80
C PRO A 41 8.81 -12.12 -9.43
N HIS A 42 7.89 -12.34 -8.48
CA HIS A 42 8.27 -12.76 -7.14
C HIS A 42 8.96 -14.14 -7.14
N PRO A 43 9.92 -14.40 -6.23
CA PRO A 43 10.47 -15.74 -6.03
C PRO A 43 9.37 -16.75 -5.73
N THR A 44 9.58 -18.02 -6.05
CA THR A 44 8.66 -19.12 -5.72
C THR A 44 8.28 -19.11 -4.23
N ASP A 45 7.06 -19.55 -3.94
CA ASP A 45 6.48 -19.66 -2.59
C ASP A 45 6.38 -18.33 -1.81
N THR A 46 6.56 -17.19 -2.49
CA THR A 46 6.36 -15.87 -1.89
C THR A 46 4.88 -15.58 -1.73
N VAL A 47 4.40 -15.51 -0.49
CA VAL A 47 2.99 -15.21 -0.16
C VAL A 47 2.71 -13.73 0.07
N THR A 48 1.46 -13.29 -0.12
CA THR A 48 0.95 -12.01 0.41
C THR A 48 -0.39 -12.22 1.14
N PRO A 49 -0.59 -11.66 2.35
CA PRO A 49 0.47 -11.11 3.21
C PRO A 49 1.41 -12.23 3.69
N LEU A 50 2.65 -11.92 4.04
CA LEU A 50 3.41 -12.79 4.95
C LEU A 50 2.87 -12.55 6.36
N ALA A 51 2.23 -13.56 6.95
CA ALA A 51 1.70 -13.45 8.30
C ALA A 51 2.77 -13.86 9.33
N LEU A 52 3.00 -12.97 10.28
CA LEU A 52 4.00 -13.05 11.35
C LEU A 52 3.29 -13.03 12.69
N ARG A 53 3.68 -13.94 13.60
CA ARG A 53 3.18 -14.00 14.98
C ARG A 53 4.33 -13.99 15.98
N PRO A 54 4.17 -13.34 17.14
CA PRO A 54 5.16 -13.38 18.20
C PRO A 54 5.40 -14.81 18.69
N SER A 55 6.65 -15.14 19.02
CA SER A 55 7.03 -16.43 19.59
C SER A 55 8.22 -16.27 20.55
N ILE A 56 8.01 -16.67 21.80
CA ILE A 56 9.03 -16.71 22.85
C ILE A 56 9.78 -18.05 22.77
N ALA A 57 11.10 -18.03 22.98
CA ALA A 57 11.87 -19.27 23.06
C ALA A 57 11.39 -20.16 24.22
N GLY A 58 11.03 -21.42 23.93
CA GLY A 58 10.56 -22.38 24.94
C GLY A 58 9.08 -22.26 25.35
N ARG A 59 8.25 -21.51 24.62
CA ARG A 59 6.78 -21.56 24.74
C ARG A 59 6.13 -21.96 23.43
N ASP A 60 5.20 -22.91 23.50
CA ASP A 60 4.42 -23.39 22.34
C ASP A 60 3.31 -22.38 21.99
N ASP A 61 3.59 -21.53 21.00
CA ASP A 61 2.68 -20.62 20.29
C ASP A 61 1.80 -19.65 21.12
N ASN A 62 1.84 -19.71 22.44
CA ASN A 62 1.05 -18.85 23.31
C ASN A 62 1.68 -17.46 23.45
N THR A 63 0.90 -16.44 23.10
CA THR A 63 1.25 -15.02 23.17
C THR A 63 0.92 -14.38 24.53
N ASP A 64 0.33 -15.12 25.47
CA ASP A 64 0.02 -14.66 26.83
C ASP A 64 1.30 -14.19 27.56
N GLY A 65 1.31 -12.92 27.96
CA GLY A 65 2.46 -12.31 28.65
C GLY A 65 3.53 -11.74 27.72
N VAL A 66 3.28 -11.62 26.41
CA VAL A 66 4.03 -10.69 25.56
C VAL A 66 3.56 -9.27 25.86
N ASP A 67 4.44 -8.41 26.36
CA ASP A 67 4.18 -6.97 26.52
C ASP A 67 4.58 -6.16 25.27
N LEU A 68 4.11 -4.91 25.21
CA LEU A 68 4.36 -4.01 24.08
C LEU A 68 5.84 -3.62 23.94
N GLY A 69 6.54 -3.39 25.05
CA GLY A 69 7.97 -3.04 25.03
C GLY A 69 8.82 -4.17 24.45
N THR A 70 8.57 -5.41 24.89
CA THR A 70 9.21 -6.60 24.33
C THR A 70 8.91 -6.77 22.84
N ALA A 71 7.69 -6.47 22.39
CA ALA A 71 7.33 -6.49 20.97
C ALA A 71 8.03 -5.39 20.15
N VAL A 72 8.16 -4.19 20.73
CA VAL A 72 8.87 -3.04 20.16
C VAL A 72 10.37 -3.34 20.04
N GLU A 73 11.02 -3.90 21.06
CA GLU A 73 12.45 -4.26 21.00
C GLU A 73 12.72 -5.38 19.98
N ALA A 74 11.83 -6.37 19.85
CA ALA A 74 11.95 -7.39 18.81
C ALA A 74 11.84 -6.80 17.39
N VAL A 75 10.97 -5.80 17.19
CA VAL A 75 10.88 -5.03 15.93
C VAL A 75 12.16 -4.22 15.68
N LYS A 76 12.63 -3.45 16.67
CA LYS A 76 13.87 -2.65 16.59
C LYS A 76 15.05 -3.54 16.22
N TYR A 77 15.22 -4.68 16.90
CA TYR A 77 16.30 -5.63 16.65
C TYR A 77 16.30 -6.14 15.22
N LEU A 78 15.14 -6.56 14.68
CA LEU A 78 15.01 -7.04 13.30
C LEU A 78 15.24 -5.94 12.26
N GLN A 79 14.86 -4.70 12.56
CA GLN A 79 15.04 -3.56 11.65
C GLN A 79 16.46 -2.98 11.69
N ALA A 80 17.20 -3.16 12.81
CA ALA A 80 18.60 -2.77 12.97
C ALA A 80 19.59 -3.76 12.32
N GLN A 81 19.17 -4.98 11.98
CA GLN A 81 19.98 -5.92 11.20
C GLN A 81 20.34 -5.35 9.82
N GLU A 82 21.42 -5.84 9.22
CA GLU A 82 21.93 -5.34 7.94
C GLU A 82 20.84 -5.26 6.86
N GLY A 83 20.55 -4.03 6.41
CA GLY A 83 19.53 -3.74 5.39
C GLY A 83 18.07 -3.97 5.82
N GLY A 84 17.80 -4.15 7.12
CA GLY A 84 16.47 -4.31 7.72
C GLY A 84 15.77 -5.62 7.35
N VAL A 85 15.62 -6.57 8.28
CA VAL A 85 14.93 -7.85 7.98
C VAL A 85 13.48 -7.60 7.59
N LEU A 86 12.77 -6.70 8.29
CA LEU A 86 11.38 -6.38 7.97
C LEU A 86 11.26 -5.64 6.64
N THR A 87 12.18 -4.71 6.32
CA THR A 87 12.30 -4.09 4.99
C THR A 87 12.53 -5.12 3.88
N LYS A 88 13.46 -6.08 4.06
CA LYS A 88 13.73 -7.16 3.08
C LYS A 88 12.51 -8.08 2.88
N LEU A 89 11.78 -8.38 3.94
CA LEU A 89 10.53 -9.16 3.86
C LEU A 89 9.41 -8.37 3.18
N LEU A 90 9.27 -7.07 3.47
CA LEU A 90 8.33 -6.18 2.77
C LEU A 90 8.62 -6.12 1.27
N ALA A 91 9.87 -5.87 0.88
CA ALA A 91 10.32 -5.82 -0.51
C ALA A 91 10.08 -7.13 -1.28
N ARG A 92 10.06 -8.29 -0.60
CA ARG A 92 9.74 -9.59 -1.19
C ARG A 92 8.22 -9.84 -1.27
N HIS A 93 7.49 -9.63 -0.18
CA HIS A 93 6.10 -10.08 0.01
C HIS A 93 5.04 -9.01 -0.28
N GLY A 94 5.44 -7.74 -0.43
CA GLY A 94 4.58 -6.57 -0.60
C GLY A 94 3.86 -6.14 0.68
N THR A 95 3.39 -7.10 1.49
CA THR A 95 2.72 -6.82 2.77
C THR A 95 3.12 -7.81 3.87
N LEU A 96 3.24 -7.31 5.10
CA LEU A 96 3.48 -8.10 6.33
C LEU A 96 2.31 -7.92 7.29
N LEU A 97 1.68 -9.02 7.70
CA LEU A 97 0.65 -9.03 8.73
C LEU A 97 1.24 -9.46 10.07
N PHE A 98 1.31 -8.55 11.04
CA PHE A 98 1.56 -8.90 12.43
C PHE A 98 0.22 -9.23 13.12
N ARG A 99 0.13 -10.41 13.74
CA ARG A 99 -1.06 -10.88 14.45
C ARG A 99 -0.68 -11.49 15.81
N GLY A 100 -1.46 -11.21 16.84
CA GLY A 100 -1.18 -11.64 18.21
C GLY A 100 -0.24 -10.72 18.99
N LEU A 101 -0.05 -9.47 18.53
CA LEU A 101 0.64 -8.43 19.29
C LEU A 101 -0.29 -7.81 20.37
N PRO A 102 0.25 -7.33 21.50
CA PRO A 102 -0.50 -6.66 22.57
C PRO A 102 -0.85 -5.21 22.19
N ILE A 103 -1.75 -5.04 21.21
CA ILE A 103 -2.11 -3.73 20.64
C ILE A 103 -3.63 -3.53 20.73
N HIS A 104 -4.04 -2.72 21.70
CA HIS A 104 -5.41 -2.59 22.17
C HIS A 104 -6.05 -1.23 21.82
N ASN A 105 -5.23 -0.18 21.70
CA ASN A 105 -5.62 1.21 21.41
C ASN A 105 -4.79 1.80 20.23
N ALA A 106 -4.85 3.12 20.00
CA ALA A 106 -4.13 3.78 18.89
C ALA A 106 -2.68 4.17 19.26
N GLU A 107 -2.43 4.37 20.55
CA GLU A 107 -1.17 4.73 21.19
C GLU A 107 -0.17 3.56 21.09
N ASP A 108 -0.58 2.35 21.50
CA ASP A 108 0.18 1.09 21.39
C ASP A 108 0.65 0.85 19.94
N PHE A 109 -0.25 1.14 18.99
CA PHE A 109 0.01 1.02 17.56
C PHE A 109 1.00 2.08 17.08
N SER A 110 0.89 3.32 17.55
CA SER A 110 1.79 4.42 17.19
C SER A 110 3.21 4.18 17.75
N GLU A 111 3.34 3.56 18.91
CA GLU A 111 4.63 3.16 19.49
C GLU A 111 5.33 2.12 18.60
N LEU A 112 4.64 1.03 18.26
CA LEU A 112 5.17 0.01 17.34
C LEU A 112 5.51 0.60 15.95
N ALA A 113 4.60 1.39 15.39
CA ALA A 113 4.76 1.98 14.06
C ALA A 113 5.94 2.95 13.94
N THR A 114 6.29 3.65 15.03
CA THR A 114 7.50 4.50 15.11
C THR A 114 8.78 3.69 14.95
N HIS A 115 8.78 2.42 15.38
CA HIS A 115 9.94 1.55 15.39
C HIS A 115 10.01 0.57 14.22
N LEU A 116 8.92 0.42 13.46
CA LEU A 116 8.89 -0.29 12.16
C LEU A 116 9.58 0.47 11.00
N GLY A 117 10.22 1.62 11.28
CA GLY A 117 11.07 2.34 10.32
C GLY A 117 10.45 3.56 9.64
N ILE A 118 9.26 4.04 10.05
CA ILE A 118 8.66 5.27 9.53
C ILE A 118 8.82 6.43 10.53
N ASN A 119 9.35 7.56 10.05
CA ASN A 119 9.18 8.85 10.72
C ASN A 119 7.71 9.29 10.61
N LEU A 120 6.88 8.96 11.62
CA LEU A 120 5.46 9.28 11.66
C LEU A 120 5.21 10.80 11.81
N THR A 121 5.17 11.51 10.70
CA THR A 121 4.81 12.94 10.65
C THR A 121 3.31 13.17 10.86
N ARG A 122 2.88 13.01 12.12
CA ARG A 122 1.50 13.10 12.64
C ARG A 122 0.53 12.04 12.13
N SER A 123 -0.05 11.32 13.09
CA SER A 123 -1.30 10.60 12.90
C SER A 123 -2.45 11.56 12.54
N SER A 124 -3.40 11.07 11.75
CA SER A 124 -4.70 11.71 11.54
C SER A 124 -5.77 10.64 11.37
N GLU A 125 -6.88 10.76 12.09
CA GLU A 125 -7.98 9.79 12.03
C GLU A 125 -8.71 9.89 10.68
N LEU A 126 -8.36 9.02 9.74
CA LEU A 126 -9.00 9.00 8.43
C LEU A 126 -10.16 8.00 8.43
N SER A 127 -11.33 8.44 8.94
CA SER A 127 -12.58 7.68 8.82
C SER A 127 -13.06 7.65 7.37
N LEU A 128 -12.49 6.73 6.60
CA LEU A 128 -12.80 6.53 5.19
C LEU A 128 -14.16 5.83 5.04
N THR A 129 -15.07 6.47 4.31
CA THR A 129 -16.36 5.89 3.92
C THR A 129 -16.35 5.44 2.45
N GLY A 130 -17.15 4.42 2.14
CA GLY A 130 -17.36 3.89 0.78
C GLY A 130 -16.35 2.84 0.29
N ASN A 131 -16.71 2.21 -0.82
CA ASN A 131 -15.92 1.21 -1.55
C ASN A 131 -14.72 1.88 -2.25
N ARG A 132 -13.52 1.29 -2.14
CA ARG A 132 -12.30 1.78 -2.82
C ARG A 132 -11.61 0.63 -3.55
N LEU A 133 -11.51 0.74 -4.87
CA LEU A 133 -10.96 -0.31 -5.75
C LEU A 133 -9.44 -0.18 -5.91
N LEU A 134 -8.72 -0.86 -5.02
CA LEU A 134 -7.27 -1.15 -5.08
C LEU A 134 -6.33 0.01 -5.51
N PRO A 135 -6.48 1.24 -4.99
CA PRO A 135 -5.44 2.26 -5.15
C PRO A 135 -4.11 1.85 -4.47
N ILE A 136 -3.00 2.19 -5.11
CA ILE A 136 -1.75 2.56 -4.41
C ILE A 136 -2.02 3.89 -3.68
N GLU A 137 -1.40 4.16 -2.52
CA GLU A 137 -1.65 5.41 -1.81
C GLU A 137 -0.87 6.58 -2.40
N SER A 138 -1.62 7.64 -2.70
CA SER A 138 -1.14 8.89 -3.30
C SER A 138 -0.07 8.79 -4.42
N PRO A 139 -0.23 7.96 -5.47
CA PRO A 139 0.61 8.01 -6.69
C PRO A 139 0.36 9.28 -7.54
N GLN A 140 -0.31 10.28 -6.98
CA GLN A 140 -0.52 11.63 -7.50
C GLN A 140 0.35 12.67 -6.76
N VAL A 141 1.28 12.19 -5.93
CA VAL A 141 2.18 12.99 -5.10
C VAL A 141 3.62 12.56 -5.39
N PRO A 142 4.54 13.49 -5.73
CA PRO A 142 5.94 13.16 -6.03
C PRO A 142 6.69 12.46 -4.88
N HIS A 143 6.25 12.70 -3.64
CA HIS A 143 6.75 12.05 -2.42
C HIS A 143 5.64 11.21 -1.78
N ALA A 144 5.13 10.24 -2.55
CA ALA A 144 4.27 9.19 -2.02
C ALA A 144 4.99 8.43 -0.88
N PRO A 145 4.26 7.85 0.09
CA PRO A 145 4.88 7.19 1.23
C PRO A 145 5.50 5.87 0.76
N GLU A 146 6.69 5.53 1.22
CA GLU A 146 7.33 4.24 0.91
C GLU A 146 6.56 3.08 1.57
N TYR A 147 6.10 3.30 2.81
CA TYR A 147 5.40 2.30 3.62
C TYR A 147 4.09 2.84 4.19
N ILE A 148 3.13 1.93 4.42
CA ILE A 148 1.83 2.24 5.03
C ILE A 148 1.53 1.22 6.12
N PHE A 149 0.89 1.66 7.20
CA PHE A 149 0.40 0.81 8.27
C PHE A 149 -1.12 0.91 8.40
N PHE A 150 -1.82 -0.23 8.45
CA PHE A 150 -3.24 -0.31 8.79
C PHE A 150 -3.45 -1.13 10.06
N TYR A 151 -4.21 -0.58 11.01
CA TYR A 151 -4.49 -1.19 12.32
C TYR A 151 -5.94 -1.70 12.44
N GLY A 152 -6.11 -2.90 12.99
CA GLY A 152 -7.40 -3.54 13.29
C GLY A 152 -7.98 -3.13 14.64
N HIS A 153 -8.19 -1.84 14.91
CA HIS A 153 -8.76 -1.37 16.19
C HIS A 153 -10.18 -1.90 16.44
N ARG A 154 -11.05 -1.69 15.45
CA ARG A 154 -12.42 -2.21 15.35
C ARG A 154 -12.54 -2.94 14.01
N VAL A 155 -13.23 -4.08 14.01
CA VAL A 155 -13.37 -4.95 12.83
C VAL A 155 -14.86 -5.28 12.65
N PRO A 156 -15.46 -5.04 11.46
CA PRO A 156 -16.84 -5.42 11.18
C PRO A 156 -17.06 -6.93 11.33
N VAL A 157 -18.26 -7.33 11.77
CA VAL A 157 -18.66 -8.74 11.82
C VAL A 157 -18.78 -9.34 10.42
N LYS A 158 -19.06 -8.52 9.40
CA LYS A 158 -19.27 -8.94 8.01
C LYS A 158 -18.84 -7.84 7.02
N GLY A 159 -18.07 -8.23 6.01
CA GLY A 159 -17.48 -7.34 5.03
C GLY A 159 -16.34 -6.48 5.58
N GLY A 160 -15.96 -5.43 4.85
CA GLY A 160 -14.92 -4.49 5.27
C GLY A 160 -13.50 -5.02 5.13
N GLU A 161 -13.31 -6.08 4.37
CA GLU A 161 -11.98 -6.59 3.99
C GLU A 161 -11.19 -5.52 3.24
N THR A 162 -9.88 -5.55 3.44
CA THR A 162 -8.92 -4.76 2.68
C THR A 162 -8.36 -5.66 1.58
N PRO A 163 -8.90 -5.66 0.34
CA PRO A 163 -8.25 -6.36 -0.76
C PRO A 163 -6.86 -5.79 -0.97
N ILE A 164 -5.88 -6.67 -1.20
CA ILE A 164 -4.49 -6.33 -1.50
C ILE A 164 -4.05 -7.03 -2.79
N SER A 165 -3.17 -6.39 -3.57
CA SER A 165 -2.59 -6.96 -4.81
C SER A 165 -1.13 -6.56 -4.99
N SER A 166 -0.33 -7.40 -5.67
CA SER A 166 1.03 -7.05 -6.08
C SER A 166 1.02 -6.21 -7.36
N SER A 167 1.57 -5.01 -7.28
CA SER A 167 1.83 -4.12 -8.41
C SER A 167 3.00 -4.59 -9.29
N LEU A 168 3.91 -5.40 -8.73
CA LEU A 168 4.93 -6.12 -9.50
C LEU A 168 4.30 -7.22 -10.37
N GLU A 169 3.42 -8.05 -9.79
CA GLU A 169 2.70 -9.09 -10.56
C GLU A 169 1.80 -8.44 -11.63
N LEU A 170 1.11 -7.34 -11.29
CA LEU A 170 0.35 -6.54 -12.26
C LEU A 170 1.22 -6.06 -13.43
N PHE A 171 2.39 -5.47 -13.15
CA PHE A 171 3.32 -4.95 -14.15
C PHE A 171 3.85 -6.05 -15.08
N TYR A 172 4.38 -7.14 -14.54
CA TYR A 172 4.94 -8.24 -15.34
C TYR A 172 3.88 -9.01 -16.14
N ARG A 173 2.63 -9.06 -15.65
CA ARG A 173 1.50 -9.62 -16.41
C ARG A 173 0.99 -8.66 -17.49
N ALA A 174 1.12 -7.35 -17.30
CA ALA A 174 0.77 -6.32 -18.29
C ALA A 174 1.83 -6.13 -19.39
N GLN A 175 3.12 -6.24 -19.09
CA GLN A 175 4.20 -6.10 -20.08
C GLN A 175 4.10 -7.08 -21.25
N ARG A 176 3.51 -8.27 -21.05
CA ARG A 176 3.32 -9.31 -22.08
C ARG A 176 2.28 -8.96 -23.17
N LEU A 177 1.87 -7.70 -23.27
CA LEU A 177 0.80 -7.20 -24.14
C LEU A 177 1.26 -6.16 -25.17
N ASN A 178 2.58 -5.93 -25.32
CA ASN A 178 3.17 -4.92 -26.21
C ASN A 178 2.56 -3.51 -26.05
N ALA A 179 2.27 -3.10 -24.82
CA ALA A 179 1.76 -1.76 -24.52
C ALA A 179 2.84 -0.70 -24.85
N PRO A 180 2.55 0.32 -25.68
CA PRO A 180 3.54 1.32 -26.08
C PRO A 180 3.86 2.31 -24.96
N SER A 181 5.10 2.76 -24.90
CA SER A 181 5.52 3.93 -24.11
C SER A 181 5.26 5.22 -24.91
N GLY A 182 4.01 5.70 -24.91
CA GLY A 182 3.48 6.89 -25.62
C GLY A 182 2.25 7.46 -24.87
N VAL A 183 1.93 8.78 -24.96
CA VAL A 183 1.81 9.60 -23.72
C VAL A 183 0.41 10.54 -23.73
N TRP A 184 -0.43 11.46 -22.98
CA TRP A 184 -0.78 12.37 -21.72
C TRP A 184 -2.29 12.67 -21.24
N LYS A 185 -3.17 13.55 -21.87
CA LYS A 185 -3.95 14.68 -21.16
C LYS A 185 -5.53 14.84 -21.32
N GLU A 186 -6.25 15.34 -20.25
CA GLU A 186 -7.48 16.24 -20.19
C GLU A 186 -8.86 15.91 -19.47
N ILE A 187 -9.14 16.64 -18.36
CA ILE A 187 -10.43 17.38 -18.02
C ILE A 187 -11.59 16.69 -17.20
N GLN A 188 -12.46 17.54 -16.58
CA GLN A 188 -13.47 17.34 -15.49
C GLN A 188 -14.62 18.40 -15.55
N ASP A 189 -15.49 18.55 -14.51
CA ASP A 189 -16.12 19.86 -14.15
C ASP A 189 -16.68 20.04 -12.70
N GLY A 190 -16.60 21.26 -12.12
CA GLY A 190 -17.73 21.89 -11.39
C GLY A 190 -17.60 22.23 -9.88
N ASP A 191 -17.13 23.44 -9.50
CA ASP A 191 -17.34 24.07 -8.15
C ASP A 191 -16.97 25.59 -8.10
N ASP A 192 -17.14 26.31 -6.96
CA ASP A 192 -17.12 27.81 -6.88
C ASP A 192 -15.75 28.58 -6.81
N GLU A 193 -15.77 29.89 -7.12
CA GLU A 193 -14.62 30.60 -7.72
C GLU A 193 -13.50 31.12 -6.78
N PRO A 194 -13.55 32.35 -6.20
CA PRO A 194 -12.32 33.13 -5.96
C PRO A 194 -11.52 32.64 -4.74
N THR A 195 -12.22 31.92 -3.85
CA THR A 195 -11.67 31.31 -2.63
C THR A 195 -10.95 30.00 -2.94
N ARG A 196 -11.26 29.33 -4.07
CA ARG A 196 -10.52 28.13 -4.50
C ARG A 196 -9.18 28.50 -5.10
N ARG A 197 -9.12 29.54 -5.95
CA ARG A 197 -7.88 30.02 -6.61
C ARG A 197 -6.68 30.04 -5.64
N ARG A 198 -6.73 30.94 -4.65
CA ARG A 198 -5.65 31.14 -3.66
C ARG A 198 -5.31 29.88 -2.85
N LYS A 199 -6.33 29.09 -2.46
CA LYS A 199 -6.12 27.90 -1.63
C LYS A 199 -5.39 26.80 -2.40
N ILE A 200 -5.72 26.61 -3.68
CA ILE A 200 -5.10 25.60 -4.53
C ILE A 200 -3.69 26.03 -4.95
N GLU A 201 -3.50 27.29 -5.38
CA GLU A 201 -2.20 27.83 -5.80
C GLU A 201 -1.14 27.78 -4.67
N ALA A 202 -1.55 28.14 -3.44
CA ALA A 202 -0.70 28.03 -2.26
C ALA A 202 -0.37 26.56 -1.92
N GLN A 203 -1.31 25.64 -2.14
CA GLN A 203 -1.10 24.21 -1.89
C GLN A 203 -0.17 23.56 -2.92
N ILE A 204 -0.27 23.91 -4.20
CA ILE A 204 0.64 23.42 -5.27
C ILE A 204 2.08 23.86 -4.97
N SER A 205 2.25 25.15 -4.67
CA SER A 205 3.56 25.74 -4.34
C SER A 205 4.21 25.06 -3.13
N ARG A 206 3.43 24.83 -2.06
CA ARG A 206 3.90 24.24 -0.79
C ARG A 206 4.43 22.80 -0.92
N TYR A 207 4.00 22.05 -1.94
CA TYR A 207 4.40 20.65 -2.14
C TYR A 207 5.42 20.45 -3.27
N GLY A 208 6.08 21.52 -3.75
CA GLY A 208 7.11 21.42 -4.79
C GLY A 208 6.61 20.88 -6.14
N ARG A 209 5.29 20.86 -6.37
CA ARG A 209 4.68 20.11 -7.48
C ARG A 209 4.86 20.77 -8.85
N HIS A 210 5.43 21.97 -8.93
CA HIS A 210 5.55 22.77 -10.16
C HIS A 210 6.25 22.04 -11.32
N THR A 211 7.22 21.17 -11.06
CA THR A 211 7.92 20.36 -12.08
C THR A 211 7.04 19.26 -12.68
N TYR A 212 6.02 18.80 -11.93
CA TYR A 212 5.21 17.61 -12.23
C TYR A 212 3.71 17.91 -12.22
N THR A 213 3.29 19.17 -12.21
CA THR A 213 1.89 19.58 -12.15
C THR A 213 1.72 20.95 -12.78
N THR A 214 1.08 20.98 -13.95
CA THR A 214 0.60 22.22 -14.56
C THR A 214 -0.86 22.44 -14.20
N TRP A 215 -1.30 23.69 -14.17
CA TRP A 215 -2.69 24.06 -13.90
C TRP A 215 -3.14 25.16 -14.85
N GLU A 216 -4.40 25.12 -15.25
CA GLU A 216 -5.03 26.07 -16.15
C GLU A 216 -6.49 26.30 -15.72
N TRP A 217 -7.00 27.50 -15.95
CA TRP A 217 -8.40 27.84 -15.71
C TRP A 217 -9.19 27.68 -17.00
N THR A 218 -10.39 27.10 -16.93
CA THR A 218 -11.33 27.05 -18.05
C THR A 218 -11.83 28.44 -18.44
N ASP A 219 -12.29 28.60 -19.68
CA ASP A 219 -12.75 29.89 -20.24
C ASP A 219 -13.94 30.51 -19.48
N ASP A 220 -14.73 29.69 -18.77
CA ASP A 220 -15.81 30.14 -17.90
C ASP A 220 -15.31 30.83 -16.61
N GLY A 221 -14.01 30.74 -16.36
CA GLY A 221 -13.30 31.32 -15.25
C GLY A 221 -13.51 30.64 -13.90
N LYS A 222 -14.03 29.39 -13.82
CA LYS A 222 -14.38 28.73 -12.55
C LYS A 222 -13.75 27.37 -12.31
N THR A 223 -13.62 26.51 -13.32
CA THR A 223 -13.01 25.19 -13.14
C THR A 223 -11.49 25.28 -13.29
N LEU A 224 -10.76 24.78 -12.29
CA LEU A 224 -9.30 24.61 -12.38
C LEU A 224 -8.97 23.19 -12.85
N VAL A 225 -8.34 23.10 -14.01
CA VAL A 225 -7.82 21.83 -14.55
C VAL A 225 -6.42 21.63 -13.99
N LEU A 226 -6.22 20.52 -13.27
CA LEU A 226 -4.93 20.07 -12.74
C LEU A 226 -4.40 18.91 -13.58
N THR A 227 -3.26 19.09 -14.23
CA THR A 227 -2.58 18.03 -15.00
C THR A 227 -1.36 17.55 -14.24
N HIS A 228 -1.49 16.41 -13.55
CA HIS A 228 -0.37 15.75 -12.86
C HIS A 228 0.44 14.90 -13.84
N ARG A 229 1.76 15.10 -13.85
CA ARG A 229 2.70 14.52 -14.80
C ARG A 229 3.71 13.62 -14.10
N LEU A 230 3.38 12.34 -13.92
CA LEU A 230 4.10 11.43 -13.01
C LEU A 230 4.47 10.09 -13.68
N PRO A 231 5.56 9.42 -13.24
CA PRO A 231 5.94 8.11 -13.78
C PRO A 231 4.90 7.02 -13.48
N ALA A 232 4.39 6.35 -14.51
CA ALA A 232 3.53 5.19 -14.33
C ALA A 232 4.30 3.94 -13.86
N ILE A 233 5.64 3.96 -13.95
CA ILE A 233 6.53 2.87 -13.58
C ILE A 233 7.48 3.37 -12.51
N HIS A 234 7.50 2.71 -11.35
CA HIS A 234 8.50 2.92 -10.30
C HIS A 234 9.42 1.70 -10.21
N THR A 235 10.51 1.82 -9.46
CA THR A 235 11.46 0.73 -9.18
C THR A 235 11.57 0.53 -7.68
N GLN A 236 11.39 -0.70 -7.20
CA GLN A 236 11.52 -1.02 -5.77
C GLN A 236 13.02 -1.07 -5.40
N PRO A 237 13.49 -0.31 -4.39
CA PRO A 237 14.93 -0.04 -4.21
C PRO A 237 15.77 -1.24 -3.76
N ASN A 238 15.21 -2.19 -3.01
CA ASN A 238 15.94 -3.36 -2.51
C ASN A 238 16.06 -4.47 -3.57
N THR A 239 15.11 -4.56 -4.50
CA THR A 239 15.00 -5.65 -5.49
C THR A 239 15.30 -5.21 -6.92
N ASN A 240 15.29 -3.90 -7.18
CA ASN A 240 15.38 -3.29 -8.51
C ASN A 240 14.27 -3.75 -9.50
N LEU A 241 13.16 -4.27 -8.98
CA LEU A 241 12.02 -4.70 -9.79
C LEU A 241 11.07 -3.54 -10.11
N HIS A 242 10.54 -3.53 -11.33
CA HIS A 242 9.63 -2.50 -11.82
C HIS A 242 8.15 -2.80 -11.50
N THR A 243 7.42 -1.76 -11.09
CA THR A 243 6.05 -1.79 -10.56
C THR A 243 5.15 -0.80 -11.32
N LEU A 244 3.85 -1.10 -11.48
CA LEU A 244 2.88 -0.20 -12.12
C LEU A 244 2.25 0.76 -11.10
N PHE A 245 2.98 1.82 -10.74
CA PHE A 245 2.64 2.76 -9.66
C PHE A 245 1.49 3.73 -10.03
N THR A 246 0.30 3.20 -10.28
CA THR A 246 -0.84 3.95 -10.84
C THR A 246 -2.18 3.63 -10.16
N ARG A 247 -3.24 4.33 -10.59
CA ARG A 247 -4.64 4.04 -10.25
C ARG A 247 -5.51 3.66 -11.47
N LEU A 248 -4.88 3.33 -12.62
CA LEU A 248 -5.55 3.10 -13.92
C LEU A 248 -6.74 2.12 -13.82
N ALA A 249 -6.51 0.94 -13.25
CA ALA A 249 -7.54 -0.10 -13.06
C ALA A 249 -8.71 0.35 -12.17
N GLY A 250 -8.44 1.16 -11.14
CA GLY A 250 -9.46 1.70 -10.24
C GLY A 250 -10.30 2.79 -10.93
N TYR A 251 -9.66 3.71 -11.65
CA TYR A 251 -10.33 4.78 -12.38
C TYR A 251 -11.21 4.25 -13.53
N PHE A 252 -10.71 3.30 -14.32
CA PHE A 252 -11.51 2.62 -15.34
C PHE A 252 -12.78 2.00 -14.77
N LYS A 253 -12.68 1.31 -13.61
CA LYS A 253 -13.85 0.75 -12.96
C LYS A 253 -14.81 1.80 -12.40
N TYR A 254 -14.35 3.00 -12.06
CA TYR A 254 -15.24 4.10 -11.68
C TYR A 254 -15.97 4.71 -12.87
N SER A 255 -15.35 4.83 -14.06
CA SER A 255 -16.06 5.31 -15.26
C SER A 255 -17.10 4.31 -15.75
N GLN A 256 -16.77 3.01 -15.79
CA GLN A 256 -17.73 1.94 -16.07
C GLN A 256 -18.87 1.88 -15.03
N GLY A 257 -18.57 2.23 -13.77
CA GLY A 257 -19.54 2.35 -12.69
C GLY A 257 -20.42 3.61 -12.72
N GLY A 258 -20.42 4.40 -13.81
CA GLY A 258 -21.27 5.60 -13.96
C GLY A 258 -20.92 6.76 -13.03
N ARG A 259 -19.73 6.75 -12.42
CA ARG A 259 -19.29 7.83 -11.52
C ARG A 259 -19.02 9.09 -12.34
N LYS A 260 -19.59 10.22 -11.92
CA LYS A 260 -19.25 11.54 -12.48
C LYS A 260 -17.87 12.01 -12.00
N ASN A 261 -17.21 12.84 -12.80
CA ASN A 261 -15.91 13.46 -12.50
C ASN A 261 -14.80 12.45 -12.11
N VAL A 262 -14.78 11.31 -12.81
CA VAL A 262 -13.64 10.39 -12.79
C VAL A 262 -12.44 11.13 -13.39
N THR A 263 -11.31 11.16 -12.67
CA THR A 263 -10.06 11.71 -13.20
C THR A 263 -9.74 11.00 -14.51
N GLN A 264 -9.76 11.73 -15.64
CA GLN A 264 -9.44 11.15 -16.93
C GLN A 264 -8.04 10.52 -16.87
N GLN A 265 -7.88 9.31 -17.41
CA GLN A 265 -6.62 8.58 -17.38
C GLN A 265 -6.17 8.31 -18.79
N LEU A 266 -5.08 8.98 -19.15
CA LEU A 266 -4.32 8.76 -20.36
C LEU A 266 -2.85 8.58 -19.95
N TYR A 267 -1.92 8.64 -20.90
CA TYR A 267 -0.51 8.33 -20.63
C TYR A 267 0.32 9.62 -20.23
N GLY A 268 1.37 10.08 -20.97
CA GLY A 268 2.28 11.27 -20.74
C GLY A 268 2.76 12.35 -21.82
N ASP A 269 2.15 12.60 -23.02
CA ASP A 269 2.40 13.61 -24.11
C ASP A 269 1.09 14.25 -24.64
N GLY A 270 0.10 13.46 -25.09
CA GLY A 270 -1.31 13.84 -25.30
C GLY A 270 -2.35 12.70 -25.41
N THR A 271 -2.05 11.62 -26.13
CA THR A 271 -2.97 10.52 -26.53
C THR A 271 -3.69 9.70 -25.43
N PRO A 272 -4.91 9.19 -25.71
CA PRO A 272 -5.64 8.25 -24.84
C PRO A 272 -4.97 6.89 -24.65
N ILE A 273 -5.17 6.28 -23.47
CA ILE A 273 -4.92 4.84 -23.27
C ILE A 273 -6.06 4.05 -23.93
N PRO A 274 -5.78 3.16 -24.91
CA PRO A 274 -6.80 2.28 -25.48
C PRO A 274 -7.51 1.45 -24.40
N GLU A 275 -8.84 1.44 -24.45
CA GLU A 275 -9.70 0.89 -23.39
C GLU A 275 -9.39 -0.58 -23.07
N ILE A 276 -9.02 -1.37 -24.08
CA ILE A 276 -8.59 -2.77 -23.94
C ILE A 276 -7.42 -2.97 -22.96
N PHE A 277 -6.51 -2.00 -22.83
CA PHE A 277 -5.45 -2.07 -21.81
C PHE A 277 -5.99 -1.76 -20.42
N LEU A 278 -6.91 -0.80 -20.28
CA LEU A 278 -7.54 -0.44 -19.01
C LEU A 278 -8.42 -1.60 -18.49
N GLU A 279 -9.21 -2.21 -19.37
CA GLU A 279 -10.00 -3.40 -19.08
C GLU A 279 -9.08 -4.58 -18.70
N ARG A 280 -8.00 -4.81 -19.46
CA ARG A 280 -7.09 -5.92 -19.17
C ARG A 280 -6.33 -5.72 -17.85
N LEU A 281 -5.90 -4.49 -17.53
CA LEU A 281 -5.35 -4.14 -16.22
C LEU A 281 -6.38 -4.39 -15.11
N ALA A 282 -7.61 -3.87 -15.27
CA ALA A 282 -8.70 -4.04 -14.32
C ALA A 282 -9.07 -5.52 -14.08
N LYS A 283 -8.97 -6.36 -15.11
CA LYS A 283 -9.13 -7.81 -15.03
C LYS A 283 -7.94 -8.49 -14.34
N ILE A 284 -6.70 -8.12 -14.65
CA ILE A 284 -5.51 -8.65 -13.96
C ILE A 284 -5.58 -8.28 -12.47
N THR A 285 -5.88 -7.03 -12.11
CA THR A 285 -6.07 -6.58 -10.72
C THR A 285 -7.12 -7.43 -9.98
N ASP A 286 -8.20 -7.85 -10.64
CA ASP A 286 -9.20 -8.75 -10.05
C ASP A 286 -8.76 -10.21 -9.95
N GLU A 287 -7.94 -10.70 -10.88
CA GLU A 287 -7.35 -12.04 -10.87
C GLU A 287 -6.23 -12.18 -9.79
N ILE A 288 -5.56 -11.08 -9.42
CA ILE A 288 -4.42 -11.09 -8.49
C ILE A 288 -4.73 -10.65 -7.05
N ARG A 289 -5.86 -9.97 -6.81
CA ARG A 289 -6.23 -9.48 -5.47
C ARG A 289 -6.58 -10.62 -4.51
N ILE A 290 -6.24 -10.46 -3.23
CA ILE A 290 -6.71 -11.30 -2.13
C ILE A 290 -7.38 -10.41 -1.05
N PRO A 291 -8.60 -10.72 -0.56
CA PRO A 291 -9.26 -9.93 0.47
C PRO A 291 -8.62 -10.19 1.84
N HIS A 292 -7.93 -9.20 2.42
CA HIS A 292 -7.45 -9.34 3.78
C HIS A 292 -8.62 -9.28 4.77
N LYS A 293 -8.87 -10.43 5.41
CA LYS A 293 -9.85 -10.62 6.49
C LYS A 293 -9.18 -10.33 7.83
N TRP A 294 -9.59 -9.20 8.38
CA TRP A 294 -9.12 -8.61 9.62
C TRP A 294 -9.52 -9.42 10.87
N ARG A 295 -8.70 -9.30 11.91
CA ARG A 295 -9.01 -9.57 13.32
C ARG A 295 -8.65 -8.35 14.16
N ARG A 296 -9.24 -8.23 15.35
CA ARG A 296 -8.87 -7.15 16.28
C ARG A 296 -7.40 -7.33 16.72
N GLY A 297 -6.64 -6.24 16.74
CA GLY A 297 -5.21 -6.25 17.09
C GLY A 297 -4.25 -6.55 15.92
N ASP A 298 -4.76 -6.85 14.71
CA ASP A 298 -3.92 -7.00 13.52
C ASP A 298 -3.24 -5.67 13.14
N VAL A 299 -1.96 -5.74 12.78
CA VAL A 299 -1.22 -4.65 12.14
C VAL A 299 -0.71 -5.14 10.78
N LEU A 300 -1.17 -4.49 9.71
CA LEU A 300 -0.79 -4.82 8.34
C LEU A 300 0.09 -3.72 7.76
N VAL A 301 1.33 -4.07 7.43
CA VAL A 301 2.35 -3.20 6.84
C VAL A 301 2.38 -3.42 5.33
N TYR A 302 2.59 -2.35 4.56
CA TYR A 302 2.72 -2.36 3.10
C TYR A 302 4.05 -1.73 2.70
N ASP A 303 4.73 -2.30 1.70
CA ASP A 303 5.59 -1.55 0.79
C ASP A 303 4.66 -0.98 -0.30
N ASN A 304 4.39 0.32 -0.24
CA ASN A 304 3.45 1.00 -1.14
C ASN A 304 3.98 1.10 -2.58
N ILE A 305 5.29 0.93 -2.80
CA ILE A 305 5.88 0.87 -4.14
C ILE A 305 5.36 -0.37 -4.87
N ILE A 306 5.21 -1.50 -4.17
CA ILE A 306 4.87 -2.80 -4.79
C ILE A 306 3.52 -3.39 -4.38
N ALA A 307 2.84 -2.88 -3.36
CA ALA A 307 1.52 -3.33 -2.94
C ALA A 307 0.44 -2.27 -3.22
N GLN A 308 -0.74 -2.73 -3.61
CA GLN A 308 -1.95 -1.93 -3.81
C GLN A 308 -3.02 -2.39 -2.81
N HIS A 309 -3.84 -1.47 -2.28
CA HIS A 309 -4.85 -1.77 -1.25
C HIS A 309 -6.19 -1.13 -1.56
N GLY A 310 -7.28 -1.83 -1.24
CA GLY A 310 -8.64 -1.32 -1.41
C GLY A 310 -9.48 -1.46 -0.14
N ARG A 311 -10.79 -1.33 -0.30
CA ARG A 311 -11.76 -1.56 0.79
C ARG A 311 -13.08 -2.06 0.23
N GLN A 312 -13.50 -3.24 0.65
CA GLN A 312 -14.85 -3.74 0.40
C GLN A 312 -15.89 -2.98 1.27
N PRO A 313 -17.16 -2.89 0.86
CA PRO A 313 -18.23 -2.45 1.75
C PRO A 313 -18.38 -3.39 2.96
N TRP A 314 -19.02 -2.89 4.02
CA TRP A 314 -19.34 -3.63 5.24
C TRP A 314 -20.76 -3.29 5.69
N GLU A 315 -21.38 -4.19 6.46
CA GLU A 315 -22.65 -3.90 7.12
C GLU A 315 -22.38 -3.11 8.41
N ALA A 316 -23.15 -2.05 8.65
CA ALA A 316 -22.78 -0.99 9.58
C ALA A 316 -23.78 -0.81 10.73
N GLU A 317 -23.36 -1.22 11.94
CA GLU A 317 -23.81 -0.60 13.21
C GLU A 317 -22.73 0.32 13.82
N GLN A 318 -21.47 0.20 13.36
CA GLN A 318 -20.36 1.02 13.87
C GLN A 318 -19.77 1.90 12.78
N ALA A 319 -19.86 3.21 13.02
CA ALA A 319 -18.96 4.18 12.44
C ALA A 319 -17.54 4.02 13.01
N ASP A 320 -16.58 4.62 12.32
CA ASP A 320 -15.20 4.84 12.77
C ASP A 320 -14.39 3.58 13.09
N ARG A 321 -13.72 3.10 12.04
CA ARG A 321 -12.43 2.42 12.18
C ARG A 321 -11.33 3.43 11.86
N VAL A 322 -10.54 3.80 12.86
CA VAL A 322 -9.34 4.63 12.69
C VAL A 322 -8.31 3.85 11.87
N VAL A 323 -7.78 4.48 10.82
CA VAL A 323 -6.69 3.97 9.97
C VAL A 323 -5.62 5.05 9.86
N PRO A 324 -4.56 5.02 10.69
CA PRO A 324 -3.51 6.04 10.67
C PRO A 324 -2.50 5.75 9.54
N GLY A 325 -2.84 6.19 8.33
CA GLY A 325 -1.94 6.13 7.18
C GLY A 325 -2.20 7.31 6.26
N LYS A 326 -1.28 8.27 6.19
CA LYS A 326 -1.41 9.45 5.34
C LYS A 326 -0.07 10.01 4.87
N PRO A 327 0.15 10.18 3.55
CA PRO A 327 1.17 11.06 3.00
C PRO A 327 0.64 12.51 2.85
N PHE A 328 1.56 13.44 2.57
CA PHE A 328 1.29 14.85 2.28
C PHE A 328 1.50 15.20 0.80
#